data_AF-A0A7C8VF50-F1
#
_entry.id   AF-A0A7C8VF50-F1
#
_cell.length_a   1.000
_cell.length_b   1.000
_cell.length_c   1.000
_cell.angle_alpha   90.00
_cell.angle_beta   90.00
_cell.angle_gamma   90.00
#
_symmetry.space_group_name_H-M   'P 1'
#
loop_
_entity.id
_entity.type
_entity.pdbx_description
1 polymer ?
#
loop_
_entity_poly.entity_id
_entity_poly.type
_entity_poly.pdbx_seq_one_letter_code
_entity_poly.pdbx_strand_id
1 'polypeptide(L)'
;MSTSAALRELETLTNPEIDRVAAIPNIVLTVLEVAKSVATLEREVARLKERNTLLRLQLHNSHLGRTETLLIPAVVPHGLRGAMPRNLNDLNVFNVEQCDAALRAFGVEIDGKASAYAKRGIIAEQLGVRLP
;
A
#
# COMPACT_ATOMS: atom_id res chain seq x y z
N MET A 1 53.45 4.97 -52.30
CA MET A 1 52.75 4.47 -51.09
C MET A 1 51.30 4.88 -51.21
N SER A 2 50.38 3.91 -51.24
CA SER A 2 49.00 4.07 -51.70
C SER A 2 48.11 4.75 -50.65
N THR A 3 47.38 5.79 -51.07
CA THR A 3 46.33 6.50 -50.31
C THR A 3 45.27 5.57 -49.71
N SER A 4 45.14 4.34 -50.24
CA SER A 4 44.26 3.29 -49.72
C SER A 4 44.67 2.74 -48.34
N ALA A 5 45.97 2.73 -48.01
CA ALA A 5 46.43 2.26 -46.70
C ALA A 5 46.12 3.25 -45.58
N ALA A 6 46.29 4.55 -45.86
CA ALA A 6 45.96 5.64 -44.93
C ALA A 6 44.45 5.78 -44.67
N LEU A 7 43.60 5.49 -45.66
CA LEU A 7 42.14 5.46 -45.49
C LEU A 7 41.67 4.26 -44.64
N ARG A 8 42.30 3.09 -44.81
CA ARG A 8 42.00 1.90 -43.98
C ARG A 8 42.47 2.05 -42.53
N GLU A 9 43.57 2.75 -42.29
CA GLU A 9 44.00 3.10 -40.91
C GLU A 9 43.08 4.14 -40.25
N LEU A 10 42.42 5.00 -41.03
CA LEU A 10 41.44 5.94 -40.49
C LEU A 10 40.10 5.27 -40.13
N GLU A 11 39.67 4.26 -40.88
CA GLU A 11 38.46 3.48 -40.59
C GLU A 11 38.57 2.62 -39.32
N THR A 12 39.80 2.26 -38.91
CA THR A 12 40.06 1.48 -37.69
C THR A 12 40.36 2.33 -36.47
N LEU A 13 40.55 3.64 -36.63
CA LEU A 13 40.66 4.61 -35.54
C LEU A 13 39.26 5.07 -35.11
N THR A 14 38.46 4.16 -34.54
CA THR A 14 37.32 4.60 -33.74
C THR A 14 37.88 5.40 -32.57
N ASN A 15 37.55 6.70 -32.53
CA ASN A 15 37.92 7.53 -31.40
C ASN A 15 37.15 6.99 -30.18
N PRO A 16 37.84 6.45 -29.15
CA PRO A 16 37.18 5.88 -27.98
C PRO A 16 36.29 6.91 -27.24
N GLU A 17 36.48 8.20 -27.47
CA GLU A 17 35.59 9.25 -26.99
C GLU A 17 34.24 9.27 -27.73
N ILE A 18 34.22 8.98 -29.03
CA ILE A 18 32.99 8.90 -29.83
C ILE A 18 32.15 7.69 -29.39
N ASP A 19 32.78 6.54 -29.17
CA ASP A 19 32.09 5.34 -28.67
C ASP A 19 31.53 5.55 -27.24
N ARG A 20 32.25 6.27 -26.38
CA ARG A 20 31.77 6.65 -25.04
C ARG A 20 30.56 7.58 -25.12
N VAL A 21 30.58 8.59 -25.99
CA VAL A 21 29.46 9.51 -26.17
C VAL A 21 28.24 8.80 -26.77
N ALA A 22 28.46 7.87 -27.71
CA ALA A 22 27.40 7.05 -28.30
C ALA A 22 26.75 6.08 -27.30
N ALA A 23 27.43 5.70 -26.22
CA ALA A 23 26.87 4.88 -25.14
C ALA A 23 26.01 5.67 -24.13
N ILE A 24 26.15 7.00 -24.06
CA ILE A 24 25.43 7.85 -23.10
C ILE A 24 23.90 7.68 -23.21
N PRO A 25 23.27 7.68 -24.39
CA PRO A 25 21.82 7.49 -24.50
C PRO A 25 21.33 6.17 -23.88
N ASN A 26 22.06 5.06 -24.09
CA ASN A 26 21.71 3.78 -23.49
C ASN A 26 21.86 3.81 -21.96
N ILE A 27 22.94 4.39 -21.45
CA ILE A 27 23.15 4.54 -20.00
C ILE A 27 22.01 5.37 -19.37
N VAL A 28 21.65 6.49 -19.99
CA VAL A 28 20.55 7.35 -19.52
C VAL A 28 19.22 6.59 -19.52
N LEU A 29 18.94 5.80 -20.56
CA LEU A 29 17.71 5.01 -20.66
C LEU A 29 17.63 3.94 -19.57
N THR A 30 18.73 3.21 -19.34
CA THR A 30 18.82 2.22 -18.24
C THR A 30 18.64 2.88 -16.88
N VAL A 31 19.27 4.04 -16.62
CA VAL A 31 19.12 4.77 -15.35
C VAL A 31 17.65 5.20 -15.14
N LEU A 32 16.96 5.65 -16.19
CA LEU A 32 15.53 6.01 -16.11
C LEU A 32 14.65 4.80 -15.81
N GLU A 33 14.93 3.64 -16.39
CA GLU A 33 14.20 2.39 -16.11
C GLU A 33 14.41 1.91 -14.67
N VAL A 34 15.66 1.99 -14.17
CA VAL A 34 15.98 1.68 -12.77
C VAL A 34 15.24 2.65 -11.84
N ALA A 35 15.25 3.96 -12.13
CA ALA A 35 14.55 4.95 -11.30
C ALA A 35 13.03 4.69 -11.23
N LYS A 36 12.40 4.31 -12.35
CA LYS A 36 10.98 3.91 -12.38
C LYS A 36 10.70 2.68 -11.51
N SER A 37 11.62 1.72 -11.55
CA SER A 37 11.51 0.48 -10.78
C SER A 37 11.68 0.73 -9.28
N VAL A 38 12.65 1.57 -8.90
CA VAL A 38 12.85 2.03 -7.51
C VAL A 38 11.61 2.76 -6.99
N ALA A 39 11.07 3.72 -7.76
CA ALA A 39 9.85 4.43 -7.36
C ALA A 39 8.65 3.49 -7.18
N THR A 40 8.56 2.42 -7.96
CA THR A 40 7.51 1.39 -7.80
C THR A 40 7.73 0.58 -6.53
N LEU A 41 8.98 0.16 -6.28
CA LEU A 41 9.34 -0.60 -5.08
C LEU A 41 9.11 0.21 -3.81
N GLU A 42 9.43 1.51 -3.80
CA GLU A 42 9.19 2.40 -2.66
C GLU A 42 7.70 2.48 -2.31
N ARG A 43 6.82 2.57 -3.31
CA ARG A 43 5.36 2.56 -3.10
C ARG A 43 4.89 1.24 -2.51
N GLU A 44 5.37 0.11 -3.03
CA GLU A 44 5.00 -1.21 -2.51
C GLU A 44 5.53 -1.42 -1.07
N VAL A 45 6.74 -0.96 -0.76
CA VAL A 45 7.27 -1.01 0.60
C VAL A 45 6.40 -0.18 1.56
N ALA A 46 5.96 1.01 1.15
CA ALA A 46 5.06 1.83 1.96
C ALA A 46 3.71 1.11 2.21
N ARG A 47 3.10 0.56 1.15
CA ARG A 47 1.86 -0.23 1.23
C ARG A 47 1.99 -1.45 2.14
N LEU A 48 3.10 -2.19 2.04
CA LEU A 48 3.37 -3.36 2.88
C LEU A 48 3.58 -2.98 4.35
N LYS A 49 4.28 -1.87 4.63
CA LYS A 49 4.44 -1.36 6.01
C LYS A 49 3.10 -0.98 6.62
N GLU A 50 2.24 -0.32 5.86
CA GLU A 50 0.88 0.00 6.30
C GLU A 50 0.08 -1.27 6.60
N ARG A 51 0.07 -2.24 5.68
CA ARG A 51 -0.63 -3.52 5.89
C ARG A 51 -0.08 -4.30 7.08
N ASN A 52 1.24 -4.32 7.29
CA ASN A 52 1.83 -5.01 8.43
C ASN A 52 1.40 -4.37 9.77
N THR A 53 1.30 -3.04 9.80
CA THR A 53 0.81 -2.30 10.98
C THR A 53 -0.64 -2.66 11.28
N LEU A 54 -1.50 -2.72 10.26
CA LEU A 54 -2.89 -3.14 10.39
C LEU A 54 -3.00 -4.58 10.90
N LEU A 55 -2.24 -5.51 10.33
CA LEU A 55 -2.25 -6.92 10.75
C LEU A 55 -1.82 -7.10 12.20
N ARG A 56 -0.79 -6.36 12.66
CA ARG A 56 -0.38 -6.39 14.07
C ARG A 56 -1.48 -5.92 15.01
N LEU A 57 -2.21 -4.87 14.63
CA LEU A 57 -3.37 -4.37 15.37
C LEU A 57 -4.51 -5.39 15.41
N GLN A 58 -4.84 -6.00 14.27
CA GLN A 58 -5.86 -7.03 14.17
C GLN A 58 -5.50 -8.26 15.01
N LEU A 59 -4.24 -8.69 14.97
CA LEU A 59 -3.74 -9.77 15.82
C LEU A 59 -3.80 -9.39 17.31
N HIS A 60 -3.54 -8.14 17.68
CA HIS A 60 -3.71 -7.74 19.07
C HIS A 60 -5.17 -7.87 19.49
N ASN A 61 -6.08 -7.29 18.70
CA ASN A 61 -7.52 -7.31 18.98
C ASN A 61 -8.10 -8.73 19.01
N SER A 62 -7.55 -9.68 18.24
CA SER A 62 -8.05 -11.07 18.23
C SER A 62 -7.86 -11.81 19.56
N HIS A 63 -6.97 -11.33 20.42
CA HIS A 63 -6.71 -11.92 21.74
C HIS A 63 -7.46 -11.20 22.87
N LEU A 64 -8.18 -10.11 22.56
CA LEU A 64 -8.87 -9.32 23.58
C LEU A 64 -10.14 -10.01 24.09
N GLY A 65 -10.39 -9.83 25.38
CA GLY A 65 -11.65 -10.19 26.02
C GLY A 65 -12.82 -9.31 25.56
N ARG A 66 -14.06 -9.74 25.82
CA ARG A 66 -15.28 -9.06 25.31
C ARG A 66 -15.44 -7.60 25.75
N THR A 67 -14.94 -7.28 26.94
CA THR A 67 -15.06 -5.95 27.57
C THR A 67 -13.80 -5.11 27.41
N GLU A 68 -12.72 -5.70 26.89
CA GLU A 68 -11.45 -5.01 26.71
C GLU A 68 -11.54 -4.00 25.56
N THR A 69 -10.75 -2.93 25.68
CA THR A 69 -10.82 -1.82 24.73
C THR A 69 -10.17 -2.22 23.42
N LEU A 70 -10.92 -2.11 22.32
CA LEU A 70 -10.42 -2.39 20.98
C LEU A 70 -9.44 -1.29 20.57
N LEU A 71 -8.31 -1.70 20.00
CA LEU A 71 -7.43 -0.76 19.35
C LEU A 71 -8.00 -0.41 17.97
N ILE A 72 -8.14 0.89 17.73
CA ILE A 72 -8.66 1.41 16.46
C ILE A 72 -7.49 1.68 15.49
N PRO A 73 -7.55 1.13 14.26
CA PRO A 73 -6.54 1.37 13.25
C PRO A 73 -6.29 2.85 12.93
N ALA A 74 -5.02 3.19 12.67
CA ALA A 74 -4.62 4.57 12.33
C ALA A 74 -5.25 5.08 11.02
N VAL A 75 -5.64 4.17 10.11
CA VAL A 75 -6.39 4.50 8.88
C VAL A 75 -7.75 5.15 9.19
N VAL A 76 -8.31 4.94 10.38
CA VAL A 76 -9.54 5.62 10.82
C VAL A 76 -9.19 7.05 11.28
N PRO A 77 -9.72 8.09 10.59
CA PRO A 77 -9.44 9.48 10.94
C PRO A 77 -9.83 9.80 12.38
N HIS A 78 -9.01 10.60 13.08
CA HIS A 78 -9.23 10.93 14.49
C HIS A 78 -10.64 11.44 14.80
N GLY A 79 -11.21 12.31 13.95
CA GLY A 79 -12.57 12.85 14.13
C GLY A 79 -13.69 11.82 13.95
N LEU A 80 -13.41 10.66 13.36
CA LEU A 80 -14.38 9.60 13.13
C LEU A 80 -14.23 8.42 14.10
N ARG A 81 -13.20 8.42 14.96
CA ARG A 81 -12.99 7.33 15.94
C ARG A 81 -14.11 7.22 16.96
N GLY A 82 -14.92 8.27 17.17
CA GLY A 82 -16.10 8.20 18.02
C GLY A 82 -17.21 7.29 17.49
N ALA A 83 -17.22 6.99 16.19
CA ALA A 83 -18.15 6.06 15.56
C ALA A 83 -17.72 4.59 15.70
N MET A 84 -16.50 4.34 16.19
CA MET A 84 -15.96 3.00 16.32
C MET A 84 -16.44 2.32 17.60
N PRO A 85 -16.66 1.00 17.59
CA PRO A 85 -16.99 0.26 18.80
C PRO A 85 -15.83 0.32 19.78
N ARG A 86 -16.13 0.55 21.05
CA ARG A 86 -15.11 0.62 22.11
C ARG A 86 -14.62 -0.76 22.54
N ASN A 87 -15.50 -1.75 22.51
CA ASN A 87 -15.23 -3.14 22.87
C ASN A 87 -16.13 -4.09 22.05
N LEU A 88 -15.94 -5.41 22.19
CA LEU A 88 -16.72 -6.38 21.41
C LEU A 88 -18.21 -6.39 21.79
N ASN A 89 -18.55 -6.13 23.06
CA ASN A 89 -19.95 -6.04 23.48
C ASN A 89 -20.67 -4.85 22.84
N ASP A 90 -19.97 -3.72 22.71
CA ASP A 90 -20.45 -2.52 22.02
C ASP A 90 -20.72 -2.85 20.54
N LEU A 91 -19.76 -3.48 19.86
CA LEU A 91 -19.95 -3.94 18.48
C LEU A 91 -21.13 -4.90 18.34
N ASN A 92 -21.36 -5.79 19.31
CA ASN A 92 -22.47 -6.74 19.28
C ASN A 92 -23.84 -6.08 19.36
N VAL A 93 -23.96 -4.83 19.81
CA VAL A 93 -25.25 -4.13 19.91
C VAL A 93 -25.38 -2.96 18.92
N PHE A 94 -24.37 -2.73 18.08
CA PHE A 94 -24.44 -1.71 17.04
C PHE A 94 -25.66 -1.93 16.14
N ASN A 95 -26.46 -0.88 16.00
CA ASN A 95 -27.56 -0.82 15.05
C ASN A 95 -27.06 -0.52 13.63
N VAL A 96 -27.96 -0.47 12.65
CA VAL A 96 -27.61 -0.24 11.24
C VAL A 96 -26.89 1.09 11.04
N GLU A 97 -27.37 2.17 11.66
CA GLU A 97 -26.81 3.53 11.52
C GLU A 97 -25.40 3.64 12.12
N GLN A 98 -25.19 3.04 13.30
CA GLN A 98 -23.88 2.97 13.95
C GLN A 98 -22.90 2.16 13.11
N CYS A 99 -23.36 1.05 12.52
CA CYS A 99 -22.53 0.29 11.60
C CYS A 99 -22.16 1.12 10.36
N ASP A 100 -23.10 1.85 9.78
CA ASP A 100 -22.84 2.70 8.61
C ASP A 100 -21.84 3.81 8.92
N ALA A 101 -21.94 4.42 10.10
CA ALA A 101 -20.97 5.41 10.55
C ALA A 101 -19.56 4.80 10.71
N ALA A 102 -19.44 3.62 11.32
CA ALA A 102 -18.17 2.92 11.50
C ALA A 102 -17.56 2.49 10.16
N LEU A 103 -18.36 1.96 9.24
CA LEU A 103 -17.91 1.55 7.90
C LEU A 103 -17.46 2.74 7.06
N ARG A 104 -18.18 3.86 7.13
CA ARG A 104 -17.76 5.12 6.51
C ARG A 104 -16.44 5.62 7.09
N ALA A 105 -16.21 5.43 8.39
CA ALA A 105 -14.94 5.78 9.04
C ALA A 105 -13.77 4.92 8.54
N PHE A 106 -14.03 3.68 8.09
CA PHE A 106 -13.06 2.84 7.39
C PHE A 106 -12.93 3.16 5.88
N GLY A 107 -13.76 4.05 5.33
CA GLY A 107 -13.82 4.29 3.88
C GLY A 107 -14.39 3.11 3.09
N VAL A 108 -15.19 2.25 3.73
CA VAL A 108 -15.84 1.11 3.08
C VAL A 108 -17.23 1.53 2.62
N GLU A 109 -17.47 1.48 1.31
CA GLU A 109 -18.81 1.67 0.73
C GLU A 109 -19.59 0.35 0.77
N ILE A 110 -20.76 0.35 1.40
CA ILE A 110 -21.63 -0.84 1.51
C ILE A 110 -23.02 -0.51 0.96
N ASP A 111 -23.63 -1.53 0.35
CA ASP A 111 -25.05 -1.52 0.00
C ASP A 111 -25.92 -1.18 1.23
N GLY A 112 -26.69 -0.09 1.13
CA GLY A 112 -27.55 0.38 2.21
C GLY A 112 -28.58 -0.65 2.70
N LYS A 113 -28.85 -1.70 1.90
CA LYS A 113 -29.77 -2.79 2.26
C LYS A 113 -29.17 -3.88 3.17
N ALA A 114 -27.86 -3.87 3.41
CA ALA A 114 -27.22 -4.88 4.25
C ALA A 114 -27.73 -4.80 5.70
N SER A 115 -27.96 -5.97 6.32
CA SER A 115 -28.43 -6.04 7.71
C SER A 115 -27.36 -5.57 8.69
N ALA A 116 -27.77 -5.14 9.89
CA ALA A 116 -26.83 -4.80 10.96
C ALA A 116 -25.87 -5.95 11.29
N TYR A 117 -26.32 -7.21 11.19
CA TYR A 117 -25.47 -8.36 11.43
C TYR A 117 -24.36 -8.48 10.37
N ALA A 118 -24.69 -8.34 9.10
CA ALA A 118 -23.71 -8.37 8.02
C ALA A 118 -22.68 -7.23 8.15
N LYS A 119 -23.16 -6.02 8.44
CA LYS A 119 -22.30 -4.84 8.63
C LYS A 119 -21.38 -4.99 9.85
N ARG A 120 -21.89 -5.52 10.98
CA ARG A 120 -21.06 -5.86 12.16
C ARG A 120 -19.98 -6.87 11.82
N GLY A 121 -20.28 -7.87 10.99
CA GLY A 121 -19.30 -8.87 10.53
C GLY A 121 -18.12 -8.23 9.81
N ILE A 122 -18.39 -7.27 8.94
CA ILE A 122 -17.34 -6.54 8.20
C ILE A 122 -16.50 -5.67 9.15
N ILE A 123 -17.16 -4.96 10.07
CA ILE A 123 -16.44 -4.17 11.11
C ILE A 123 -15.56 -5.09 11.97
N ALA A 124 -16.07 -6.25 12.36
CA ALA A 124 -15.34 -7.24 13.14
C ALA A 124 -14.08 -7.73 12.40
N GLU A 125 -14.20 -8.02 11.11
CA GLU A 125 -13.08 -8.40 10.25
C GLU A 125 -12.02 -7.28 10.17
N GLN A 126 -12.45 -6.03 9.95
CA GLN A 126 -11.53 -4.88 9.91
C GLN A 126 -10.81 -4.67 11.24
N LEU A 127 -11.49 -4.94 12.35
CA LEU A 127 -10.92 -4.84 13.70
C LEU A 127 -10.14 -6.08 14.13
N GLY A 128 -10.21 -7.20 13.39
CA GLY A 128 -9.53 -8.44 13.75
C GLY A 128 -10.19 -9.19 14.91
N VAL A 129 -11.49 -9.02 15.12
CA VAL A 129 -12.25 -9.67 16.18
C VAL A 129 -13.27 -10.64 15.62
N ARG A 130 -13.67 -11.63 16.44
CA ARG A 130 -14.69 -12.62 16.08
C ARG A 130 -15.98 -12.31 16.82
N LEU A 131 -17.07 -12.16 16.06
CA LEU A 131 -18.41 -12.07 16.64
C LEU A 131 -18.85 -13.46 17.14
N PRO A 132 -19.58 -13.52 18.28
CA PRO A 132 -20.17 -14.76 18.79
C PRO A 132 -21.31 -15.29 17.93
#